data_AF-A0AA96EV42-F1
#
_entry.id   AF-A0AA96EV42-F1
#
_cell.length_a   1.000
_cell.length_b   1.000
_cell.length_c   1.000
_cell.angle_alpha   90.00
_cell.angle_beta   90.00
_cell.angle_gamma   90.00
#
_symmetry.space_group_name_H-M   'P 1'
#
loop_
_entity.id
_entity.type
_entity.pdbx_description
1 polymer ?
#
loop_
_entity_poly.entity_id
_entity_poly.type
_entity_poly.pdbx_seq_one_letter_code
_entity_poly.pdbx_strand_id
1 'polypeptide(L)'
;MKKINQSELLDQMILELREKRDSELIDLKNQYQQFVLSAKPSNIIKQSISEVYNSSIDKETIINAFTGFIGGYISKKLFVGKSDNSFKEVLGNVLQYSISTLINKFYEKK
;
A
#
# COMPACT_ATOMS: atom_id res chain seq x y z
N MET A 1 -7.61 64.94 -20.30
CA MET A 1 -7.36 63.54 -19.91
C MET A 1 -7.65 63.38 -18.43
N LYS A 2 -8.55 62.46 -18.03
CA LYS A 2 -8.89 62.22 -16.62
C LYS A 2 -7.63 61.75 -15.90
N LYS A 3 -7.25 62.40 -14.78
CA LYS A 3 -6.08 62.04 -13.99
C LYS A 3 -6.33 60.66 -13.41
N ILE A 4 -5.51 59.67 -13.79
CA ILE A 4 -5.62 58.31 -13.27
C ILE A 4 -5.40 58.40 -11.74
N ASN A 5 -6.43 58.04 -10.98
CA ASN A 5 -6.39 58.02 -9.53
C ASN A 5 -5.64 56.75 -9.10
N GLN A 6 -4.42 56.90 -8.59
CA GLN A 6 -3.57 55.78 -8.18
C GLN A 6 -4.24 54.91 -7.09
N SER A 7 -5.15 55.48 -6.30
CA SER A 7 -5.94 54.73 -5.31
C SER A 7 -6.95 53.82 -5.99
N GLU A 8 -7.69 54.31 -7.00
CA GLU A 8 -8.67 53.50 -7.74
C GLU A 8 -8.00 52.34 -8.48
N LEU A 9 -6.80 52.57 -9.03
CA LEU A 9 -6.03 51.53 -9.70
C LEU A 9 -5.52 50.48 -8.71
N LEU A 10 -5.09 50.90 -7.52
CA LEU A 10 -4.70 49.98 -6.45
C LEU A 10 -5.89 49.12 -5.98
N ASP A 11 -7.06 49.73 -5.78
CA ASP A 11 -8.26 49.02 -5.34
C ASP A 11 -8.72 47.99 -6.38
N GLN A 12 -8.66 48.33 -7.67
CA GLN A 12 -8.93 47.39 -8.77
C GLN A 12 -7.94 46.22 -8.76
N MET A 13 -6.64 46.49 -8.63
CA MET A 13 -5.63 45.44 -8.57
C MET A 13 -5.83 44.52 -7.35
N ILE A 14 -6.21 45.08 -6.20
CA ILE A 14 -6.52 44.30 -5.00
C ILE A 14 -7.73 43.41 -5.22
N LEU A 15 -8.76 43.91 -5.91
CA LEU A 15 -9.96 43.14 -6.23
C LEU A 15 -9.62 41.97 -7.17
N GLU A 16 -8.91 42.24 -8.27
CA GLU A 16 -8.45 41.20 -9.21
C GLU A 16 -7.60 40.13 -8.52
N LEU A 17 -6.67 40.54 -7.65
CA LEU A 17 -5.83 39.59 -6.90
C LEU A 17 -6.63 38.76 -5.89
N ARG A 18 -7.72 39.31 -5.31
CA ARG A 18 -8.61 38.56 -4.42
C ARG A 18 -9.39 37.51 -5.20
N GLU A 19 -9.99 37.91 -6.32
CA GLU A 19 -10.74 36.98 -7.18
C GLU A 19 -9.85 35.85 -7.70
N LYS A 20 -8.64 36.19 -8.16
CA LYS A 20 -7.65 35.20 -8.60
C LYS A 20 -7.29 34.21 -7.49
N ARG A 21 -6.98 34.71 -6.29
CA ARG A 21 -6.63 33.88 -5.14
C ARG A 21 -7.78 32.96 -4.75
N ASP A 22 -9.01 33.46 -4.74
CA ASP A 22 -10.19 32.68 -4.36
C ASP A 22 -10.45 31.56 -5.38
N SER A 23 -10.27 31.84 -6.68
CA SER A 23 -10.31 30.82 -7.74
C SER A 23 -9.21 29.77 -7.56
N GLU A 24 -7.96 30.19 -7.33
CA GLU A 24 -6.83 29.29 -7.10
C GLU A 24 -7.03 28.40 -5.88
N LEU A 25 -7.64 28.93 -4.81
CA LEU A 25 -7.98 28.16 -3.61
C LEU A 25 -9.03 27.08 -3.87
N ILE A 26 -10.05 27.40 -4.68
CA ILE A 26 -11.08 26.43 -5.08
C ILE A 26 -10.44 25.31 -5.89
N ASP A 27 -9.60 25.65 -6.86
CA ASP A 27 -8.89 24.67 -7.70
C ASP A 27 -7.97 23.78 -6.88
N LEU A 28 -7.22 24.38 -5.94
CA LEU A 28 -6.35 23.63 -5.04
C LEU A 28 -7.14 22.65 -4.17
N LYS A 29 -8.30 23.08 -3.65
CA LYS A 29 -9.17 22.21 -2.84
C LYS A 29 -9.72 21.04 -3.65
N ASN A 30 -10.09 21.29 -4.90
CA ASN A 30 -10.56 20.24 -5.82
C ASN A 30 -9.42 19.24 -6.13
N GLN A 31 -8.23 19.73 -6.47
CA GLN A 31 -7.06 18.90 -6.71
C GLN A 31 -6.66 18.09 -5.48
N TYR A 32 -6.69 18.70 -4.29
CA TYR A 32 -6.44 18.02 -3.03
C TYR A 32 -7.44 16.89 -2.78
N GLN A 33 -8.74 17.12 -3.00
CA GLN A 33 -9.74 16.07 -2.85
C GLN A 33 -9.51 14.92 -3.84
N GLN A 34 -9.19 15.22 -5.10
CA GLN A 34 -8.88 14.20 -6.09
C GLN A 34 -7.61 13.42 -5.73
N PHE A 35 -6.57 14.10 -5.26
CA PHE A 35 -5.35 13.46 -4.77
C PHE A 35 -5.62 12.58 -3.55
N VAL A 36 -6.39 13.07 -2.58
CA VAL A 36 -6.75 12.26 -1.40
C VAL A 36 -7.54 11.03 -1.83
N LEU A 37 -8.44 11.15 -2.81
CA LEU A 37 -9.18 10.03 -3.36
C LEU A 37 -8.26 9.04 -4.10
N SER A 38 -7.34 9.50 -4.95
CA SER A 38 -6.42 8.62 -5.69
C SER A 38 -5.38 7.96 -4.78
N ALA A 39 -4.90 8.68 -3.76
CA ALA A 39 -3.97 8.19 -2.76
C ALA A 39 -4.60 7.22 -1.74
N LYS A 40 -5.93 7.02 -1.77
CA LYS A 40 -6.56 5.97 -0.94
C LYS A 40 -5.97 4.61 -1.32
N PRO A 41 -5.54 3.79 -0.35
CA PRO A 41 -4.99 2.48 -0.63
C PRO A 41 -5.90 1.61 -1.50
N SER A 42 -7.23 1.71 -1.33
CA SER A 42 -8.20 1.01 -2.17
C SER A 42 -8.13 1.39 -3.65
N ASN A 43 -7.90 2.68 -3.95
CA ASN A 43 -7.82 3.18 -5.31
C ASN A 43 -6.45 2.85 -5.93
N ILE A 44 -5.37 2.93 -5.15
CA ILE A 44 -4.04 2.48 -5.57
C ILE A 44 -4.09 0.99 -5.94
N ILE A 45 -4.64 0.14 -5.07
CA ILE A 45 -4.77 -1.31 -5.34
C ILE A 45 -5.61 -1.55 -6.61
N LYS A 46 -6.76 -0.88 -6.73
CA LYS A 46 -7.63 -1.02 -7.90
C LYS A 46 -6.93 -0.58 -9.19
N GLN A 47 -6.20 0.52 -9.15
CA GLN A 47 -5.45 1.04 -10.29
C GLN A 47 -4.30 0.09 -10.66
N SER A 48 -3.51 -0.39 -9.70
CA SER A 48 -2.45 -1.36 -9.95
C SER A 48 -2.97 -2.68 -10.52
N ILE A 49 -4.10 -3.20 -10.02
CA ILE A 49 -4.72 -4.41 -10.58
C ILE A 49 -5.22 -4.17 -12.01
N SER A 50 -5.85 -3.02 -12.26
CA SER A 50 -6.34 -2.67 -13.59
C SER A 50 -5.19 -2.45 -14.58
N GLU A 51 -4.09 -1.84 -14.15
CA GLU A 51 -2.88 -1.66 -14.96
C GLU A 51 -2.25 -3.02 -15.30
N VAL A 52 -2.16 -3.92 -14.32
CA VAL A 52 -1.67 -5.28 -14.55
C VAL A 52 -2.56 -6.04 -15.55
N TYR A 53 -3.89 -5.94 -15.40
CA TYR A 53 -4.84 -6.60 -16.31
C TYR A 53 -4.82 -6.03 -17.73
N ASN A 54 -4.69 -4.70 -17.87
CA ASN A 54 -4.69 -4.01 -19.16
C ASN A 54 -3.32 -4.03 -19.85
N SER A 55 -2.24 -4.27 -19.10
CA SER A 55 -0.91 -4.45 -19.66
C SER A 55 -0.74 -5.85 -20.24
N SER A 56 0.11 -6.01 -21.26
CA SER A 56 0.54 -7.32 -21.79
C SER A 56 1.48 -8.06 -20.81
N ILE A 57 1.28 -7.91 -19.50
CA ILE A 57 2.04 -8.63 -18.50
C ILE A 57 1.78 -10.13 -18.68
N ASP A 58 2.87 -10.88 -18.68
CA ASP A 58 2.82 -12.33 -18.78
C ASP A 58 2.09 -12.94 -17.57
N LYS A 59 1.24 -13.94 -17.84
CA LYS A 59 0.45 -14.65 -16.83
C LYS A 59 1.35 -15.27 -15.77
N GLU A 60 2.55 -15.71 -16.13
CA GLU A 60 3.53 -16.26 -15.20
C GLU A 60 3.94 -15.23 -14.12
N THR A 61 4.16 -13.98 -14.50
CA THR A 61 4.54 -12.91 -13.55
C THR A 61 3.44 -12.67 -12.51
N ILE A 62 2.17 -12.71 -12.94
CA ILE A 62 1.01 -12.54 -12.06
C ILE A 62 0.88 -13.72 -11.09
N ILE A 63 1.02 -14.95 -11.61
CA ILE A 63 0.96 -16.18 -10.80
C ILE A 63 2.10 -16.20 -9.78
N ASN A 64 3.30 -15.81 -10.17
CA ASN A 64 4.47 -15.76 -9.29
C ASN A 64 4.28 -14.71 -8.17
N ALA A 65 3.79 -13.51 -8.50
CA ALA A 65 3.50 -12.48 -7.51
C ALA A 65 2.40 -12.92 -6.53
N PHE A 66 1.32 -13.52 -7.03
CA PHE A 66 0.23 -14.05 -6.20
C PHE A 66 0.70 -15.18 -5.28
N THR A 67 1.52 -16.09 -5.81
CA THR A 67 2.12 -17.20 -5.06
C THR A 67 3.07 -16.69 -3.97
N GLY A 68 3.88 -15.67 -4.27
CA GLY A 68 4.75 -15.03 -3.27
C GLY A 68 3.95 -14.33 -2.16
N PHE A 69 2.82 -13.71 -2.49
CA PHE A 69 1.96 -13.05 -1.51
C PHE A 69 1.26 -14.05 -0.57
N ILE A 70 0.68 -15.10 -1.15
CA ILE A 70 0.06 -16.20 -0.38
C ILE A 70 1.11 -16.93 0.44
N GLY A 71 2.23 -17.29 -0.18
CA GLY A 71 3.35 -17.98 0.46
C GLY A 71 3.92 -17.16 1.61
N GLY A 72 4.09 -15.85 1.42
CA GLY A 72 4.53 -14.92 2.47
C GLY A 72 3.53 -14.80 3.62
N TYR A 73 2.23 -14.73 3.34
CA TYR A 73 1.19 -14.69 4.37
C TYR A 73 1.11 -15.98 5.18
N ILE A 74 1.12 -17.14 4.50
CA ILE A 74 1.15 -18.46 5.14
C ILE A 74 2.43 -18.59 5.97
N SER A 75 3.59 -18.28 5.38
CA SER A 75 4.87 -18.32 6.08
C SER A 75 4.88 -17.44 7.33
N LYS A 76 4.40 -16.20 7.24
CA LYS A 76 4.29 -15.30 8.40
C LYS A 76 3.38 -15.89 9.49
N LYS A 77 2.24 -16.49 9.10
CA LYS A 77 1.29 -17.11 10.02
C LYS A 77 1.86 -18.35 10.71
N LEU A 78 2.70 -19.11 10.03
CA LEU A 78 3.31 -20.33 10.56
C LEU A 78 4.58 -20.06 11.39
N PHE A 79 5.41 -19.12 10.95
CA PHE A 79 6.76 -18.93 11.51
C PHE A 79 6.92 -17.69 12.40
N VAL A 80 6.25 -16.56 12.10
CA VAL A 80 6.63 -15.23 12.64
C VAL A 80 5.64 -14.66 13.68
N GLY A 81 4.59 -15.38 14.07
CA GLY A 81 3.63 -14.94 15.09
C GLY A 81 3.81 -15.58 16.48
N LYS A 82 3.63 -14.78 17.56
CA LYS A 82 3.12 -15.29 18.84
C LYS A 82 1.64 -15.64 18.63
N SER A 83 1.35 -16.79 18.05
CA SER A 83 -0.02 -17.29 18.00
C SER A 83 -0.17 -18.45 18.97
N ASP A 84 -1.13 -18.36 19.89
CA ASP A 84 -1.59 -19.45 20.78
C ASP A 84 -2.32 -20.56 19.99
N ASN A 85 -1.87 -20.83 18.76
CA ASN A 85 -2.59 -21.64 17.80
C ASN A 85 -2.00 -23.05 17.78
N SER A 86 -2.84 -24.05 18.04
CA SER A 86 -2.48 -25.47 18.21
C SER A 86 -1.69 -26.05 17.03
N PHE A 87 -1.79 -25.47 15.84
CA PHE A 87 -1.05 -25.93 14.67
C PHE A 87 0.48 -25.82 14.82
N LYS A 88 0.98 -24.76 15.46
CA LYS A 88 2.43 -24.57 15.69
C LYS A 88 2.96 -25.57 16.72
N GLU A 89 2.15 -25.86 17.74
CA GLU A 89 2.45 -26.88 18.75
C GLU A 89 2.51 -28.27 18.13
N VAL A 90 1.56 -28.62 17.27
CA VAL A 90 1.57 -29.89 16.53
C VAL A 90 2.81 -30.00 15.64
N LEU A 91 3.14 -28.97 14.87
CA LEU A 91 4.34 -28.98 14.03
C LEU A 91 5.63 -29.06 14.86
N GLY A 92 5.71 -28.34 15.97
CA GLY A 92 6.83 -28.39 16.90
C GLY A 92 7.02 -29.79 17.51
N ASN A 93 5.93 -30.42 17.94
CA ASN A 93 5.95 -31.76 18.53
C ASN A 93 6.34 -32.83 17.50
N VAL A 94 5.84 -32.73 16.26
CA VAL A 94 6.23 -33.63 15.17
C VAL A 94 7.71 -33.50 14.82
N LEU A 95 8.23 -32.27 14.75
CA LEU A 95 9.65 -32.03 14.52
C LEU A 95 10.50 -32.57 15.69
N GLN A 96 10.10 -32.29 16.93
CA GLN A 96 10.81 -32.77 18.12
C GLN A 96 10.82 -34.30 18.19
N TYR A 97 9.70 -34.95 17.88
CA TYR A 97 9.60 -36.40 17.82
C TYR A 97 10.50 -36.99 16.73
N SER A 98 10.51 -36.38 15.54
CA SER A 98 11.34 -36.83 14.40
C SER A 98 12.83 -36.71 14.69
N ILE A 99 13.25 -35.59 15.30
CA ILE A 99 14.65 -35.37 15.67
C ILE A 99 15.05 -36.33 16.80
N SER A 100 14.18 -36.52 17.81
CA SER A 100 14.46 -37.42 18.94
C SER A 100 14.57 -38.88 18.51
N THR A 101 13.71 -39.33 17.59
CA THR A 101 13.80 -40.70 17.03
C THR A 101 15.05 -40.89 16.19
N LEU A 102 15.48 -39.88 15.44
CA LEU A 102 16.76 -39.93 14.71
C LEU A 102 17.95 -40.00 15.67
N ILE A 103 18.01 -39.11 16.67
CA ILE A 103 19.10 -39.08 17.65
C ILE A 103 19.17 -40.39 18.45
N ASN A 104 18.03 -40.90 18.94
CA ASN A 104 17.98 -42.17 19.65
C ASN A 104 18.49 -43.33 18.80
N LYS A 105 18.15 -43.36 17.51
CA LYS A 105 18.64 -44.37 16.56
C LYS A 105 20.15 -44.27 16.32
N PHE A 106 20.74 -43.08 16.44
CA PHE A 106 22.20 -42.91 16.38
C PHE A 106 22.90 -43.28 17.70
N TYR A 107 22.25 -43.06 18.85
CA TYR A 107 22.78 -43.40 20.16
C TYR A 107 22.66 -44.90 20.50
N GLU A 108 21.61 -45.59 20.08
CA GLU A 108 21.46 -47.05 20.24
C GLU A 108 22.45 -47.87 19.40
N LYS A 109 23.12 -47.25 18.42
CA LYS A 109 24.02 -47.93 17.49
C LYS A 109 25.50 -47.84 17.90
N LYS A 110 25.80 -47.41 19.12
CA LYS A 110 27.14 -47.29 19.70
C LYS A 110 27.26 -48.17 20.93
#